data_AF-A0AAV6U1L2-F1
#
_entry.id   AF-A0AAV6U1L2-F1
#
_cell.length_a   1.000
_cell.length_b   1.000
_cell.length_c   1.000
_cell.angle_alpha   90.00
_cell.angle_beta   90.00
_cell.angle_gamma   90.00
#
_symmetry.space_group_name_H-M   'P 1'
#
loop_
_entity.id
_entity.type
_entity.pdbx_description
1 polymer ?
#
loop_
_entity_poly.entity_id
_entity_poly.type
_entity_poly.pdbx_seq_one_letter_code
_entity_poly.pdbx_strand_id
1 'polypeptide(L)'
;MTNTPCVITKSETATWKSRHDWITSEGLPNFSFLSKQFGTSIVPVAECDNREYNSQHKIEMSFIDYLNHWKNLIQTPEISSENLYLKDWHFQREYPSYEAYKTPKYFHSDWLNEYHERENDDYKFVYMGPKGTWTPLHVDVFGSYSWSANVCGRKKWWMFPPEHEKFLKDETNKLIYLVEDGSASKHRDLCLEVIQEPGEVIFVPSGWHHQVWNIDHTISINHNWFNACNILYVWHCLNVAALDVEKEISDCKTSDDWEEQWQIILKVHHGFNYADFYHLLEYIFEKRVKYLKSLDVDDYSKEWQEMFDIFAIKNVCSKMLNSNLPLKLRKLVEYLFINVENVISKSENK
;
A
#
# COMPACT_ATOMS: atom_id res chain seq x y z
N MET A 1 19.98 6.06 6.54
CA MET A 1 19.83 4.99 5.53
C MET A 1 19.09 5.58 4.35
N THR A 2 19.54 5.32 3.12
CA THR A 2 18.83 5.79 1.92
C THR A 2 17.58 4.95 1.74
N ASN A 3 16.41 5.59 1.65
CA ASN A 3 15.11 4.93 1.46
C ASN A 3 14.96 4.52 -0.01
N THR A 4 15.71 3.51 -0.44
CA THR A 4 15.87 3.10 -1.86
C THR A 4 15.21 1.75 -2.13
N PRO A 5 14.66 1.51 -3.33
CA PRO A 5 14.11 0.22 -3.72
C PRO A 5 15.13 -0.89 -3.60
N CYS A 6 14.67 -2.08 -3.24
CA CYS A 6 15.52 -3.27 -3.23
C CYS A 6 14.73 -4.51 -3.65
N VAL A 7 15.47 -5.50 -4.15
CA VAL A 7 14.96 -6.82 -4.49
C VAL A 7 15.43 -7.80 -3.44
N ILE A 8 14.46 -8.46 -2.81
CA ILE A 8 14.68 -9.55 -1.86
C ILE A 8 14.58 -10.86 -2.65
N THR A 9 15.54 -11.75 -2.42
CA THR A 9 15.70 -12.97 -3.22
C THR A 9 14.57 -13.97 -3.01
N LYS A 10 14.33 -14.81 -4.04
CA LYS A 10 13.30 -15.85 -4.05
C LYS A 10 13.35 -16.91 -2.94
N SER A 11 14.42 -16.99 -2.16
CA SER A 11 14.48 -17.91 -1.02
C SER A 11 13.52 -17.51 0.09
N GLU A 12 13.21 -16.22 0.24
CA GLU A 12 12.33 -15.70 1.30
C GLU A 12 10.86 -16.11 1.11
N THR A 13 10.46 -16.42 -0.13
CA THR A 13 9.09 -16.87 -0.45
C THR A 13 9.01 -18.37 -0.78
N ALA A 14 10.11 -19.12 -0.65
CA ALA A 14 10.21 -20.48 -1.18
C ALA A 14 9.23 -21.48 -0.54
N THR A 15 8.79 -21.22 0.69
CA THR A 15 7.89 -22.08 1.48
C THR A 15 6.43 -21.63 1.42
N TRP A 16 6.10 -20.61 0.64
CA TRP A 16 4.75 -20.07 0.57
C TRP A 16 3.82 -21.06 -0.11
N LYS A 17 2.63 -21.24 0.46
CA LYS A 17 1.61 -22.13 -0.11
C LYS A 17 1.19 -21.68 -1.51
N SER A 18 1.06 -20.38 -1.74
CA SER A 18 0.80 -19.80 -3.07
C SER A 18 1.84 -20.18 -4.13
N ARG A 19 3.10 -20.36 -3.73
CA ARG A 19 4.21 -20.78 -4.61
C ARG A 19 4.18 -22.26 -4.97
N HIS A 20 3.22 -23.02 -4.45
CA HIS A 20 3.03 -24.44 -4.75
C HIS A 20 1.64 -24.69 -5.34
N ASP A 21 0.60 -24.14 -4.71
CA ASP A 21 -0.78 -24.39 -5.07
C ASP A 21 -1.24 -23.58 -6.30
N TRP A 22 -0.82 -22.31 -6.38
CA TRP A 22 -1.33 -21.38 -7.42
C TRP A 22 -0.58 -21.50 -8.74
N ILE A 23 0.46 -22.34 -8.80
CA ILE A 23 1.30 -22.51 -9.97
C ILE A 23 1.40 -23.98 -10.37
N THR A 24 1.63 -24.25 -11.66
CA THR A 24 1.87 -25.61 -12.17
C THR A 24 3.36 -25.97 -12.03
N SER A 25 3.73 -27.22 -12.35
CA SER A 25 5.12 -27.67 -12.42
C SER A 25 5.97 -26.86 -13.40
N GLU A 26 5.34 -26.26 -14.40
CA GLU A 26 5.97 -25.40 -15.42
C GLU A 26 6.08 -23.93 -14.96
N GLY A 27 5.60 -23.59 -13.76
CA GLY A 27 5.64 -22.24 -13.22
C GLY A 27 4.57 -21.30 -13.81
N LEU A 28 3.51 -21.85 -14.42
CA LEU A 28 2.38 -21.09 -14.96
C LEU A 28 1.22 -21.05 -13.96
N PRO A 29 0.27 -20.10 -14.06
CA PRO A 29 -0.95 -20.10 -13.24
C PRO A 29 -1.69 -21.45 -13.26
N ASN A 30 -1.95 -22.01 -12.08
CA ASN A 30 -2.71 -23.25 -11.92
C ASN A 30 -4.22 -22.96 -11.94
N PHE A 31 -4.75 -22.72 -13.12
CA PHE A 31 -6.16 -22.35 -13.28
C PHE A 31 -7.14 -23.40 -12.77
N SER A 32 -6.80 -24.69 -12.82
CA SER A 32 -7.68 -25.77 -12.33
C SER A 32 -7.83 -25.69 -10.81
N PHE A 33 -6.71 -25.53 -10.10
CA PHE A 33 -6.74 -25.35 -8.64
C PHE A 33 -7.45 -24.05 -8.26
N LEU A 34 -7.06 -22.92 -8.86
CA LEU A 34 -7.60 -21.60 -8.54
C LEU A 34 -9.12 -21.55 -8.75
N SER A 35 -9.61 -22.07 -9.88
CA SER A 35 -11.05 -22.14 -10.15
C SER A 35 -11.79 -23.05 -9.17
N LYS A 36 -11.21 -24.20 -8.80
CA LYS A 36 -11.84 -25.14 -7.86
C LYS A 36 -11.91 -24.58 -6.44
N GLN A 37 -10.87 -23.88 -5.99
CA GLN A 37 -10.79 -23.39 -4.61
C GLN A 37 -11.48 -22.04 -4.39
N PHE A 38 -11.36 -21.13 -5.36
CA PHE A 38 -11.74 -19.73 -5.19
C PHE A 38 -12.73 -19.24 -6.25
N GLY A 39 -13.21 -20.12 -7.13
CA GLY A 39 -14.02 -19.74 -8.30
C GLY A 39 -15.33 -19.02 -7.98
N THR A 40 -15.85 -19.13 -6.76
CA THR A 40 -17.09 -18.46 -6.33
C THR A 40 -16.88 -17.01 -5.92
N SER A 41 -15.64 -16.55 -5.75
CA SER A 41 -15.35 -15.17 -5.38
C SER A 41 -15.82 -14.19 -6.44
N ILE A 42 -16.24 -13.01 -5.99
CA ILE A 42 -16.40 -11.83 -6.84
C ILE A 42 -15.13 -11.01 -6.69
N VAL A 43 -14.48 -10.70 -7.80
CA VAL A 43 -13.15 -10.11 -7.82
C VAL A 43 -13.14 -8.76 -8.55
N PRO A 44 -12.37 -7.78 -8.04
CA PRO A 44 -12.13 -6.52 -8.74
C PRO A 44 -11.19 -6.73 -9.94
N VAL A 45 -11.60 -6.21 -11.09
CA VAL A 45 -10.88 -6.34 -12.36
C VAL A 45 -10.77 -4.97 -13.02
N ALA A 46 -9.55 -4.56 -13.31
CA ALA A 46 -9.24 -3.34 -14.04
C ALA A 46 -9.21 -3.59 -15.55
N GLU A 47 -9.85 -2.71 -16.31
CA GLU A 47 -9.80 -2.70 -17.77
C GLU A 47 -8.60 -1.86 -18.22
N CYS A 48 -7.49 -2.49 -18.62
CA CYS A 48 -6.24 -1.78 -18.85
C CYS A 48 -6.30 -0.74 -19.98
N ASP A 49 -7.20 -0.97 -20.95
CA ASP A 49 -7.36 -0.13 -22.15
C ASP A 49 -8.46 0.95 -21.95
N ASN A 50 -9.17 0.94 -20.81
CA ASN A 50 -10.23 1.89 -20.50
C ASN A 50 -9.79 2.82 -19.35
N ARG A 51 -9.43 4.05 -19.72
CA ARG A 51 -8.94 5.06 -18.78
C ARG A 51 -10.09 5.88 -18.21
N GLU A 52 -10.24 5.84 -16.90
CA GLU A 52 -11.07 6.77 -16.13
C GLU A 52 -10.18 7.71 -15.31
N TYR A 53 -10.14 8.98 -15.72
CA TYR A 53 -9.25 9.99 -15.15
C TYR A 53 -7.77 9.57 -15.20
N ASN A 54 -7.13 9.31 -14.06
CA ASN A 54 -5.73 8.85 -13.97
C ASN A 54 -5.63 7.40 -13.49
N SER A 55 -6.73 6.65 -13.58
CA SER A 55 -6.84 5.24 -13.21
C SER A 55 -7.47 4.42 -14.34
N GLN A 56 -7.38 3.11 -14.20
CA GLN A 56 -8.12 2.17 -15.06
C GLN A 56 -9.53 1.99 -14.49
N HIS A 57 -10.54 1.95 -15.36
CA HIS A 57 -11.92 1.62 -14.95
C HIS A 57 -11.92 0.23 -14.30
N LYS A 58 -12.69 0.08 -13.21
CA LYS A 58 -12.78 -1.17 -12.45
C LYS A 58 -14.20 -1.71 -12.48
N ILE A 59 -14.30 -3.01 -12.76
CA ILE A 59 -15.53 -3.79 -12.70
C ILE A 59 -15.38 -4.91 -11.68
N GLU A 60 -16.51 -5.43 -11.22
CA GLU A 60 -16.56 -6.69 -10.47
C GLU A 60 -17.04 -7.80 -11.39
N MET A 61 -16.42 -8.97 -11.28
CA MET A 61 -16.88 -10.19 -11.97
C MET A 61 -16.57 -11.44 -11.17
N SER A 62 -17.20 -12.56 -11.52
CA SER A 62 -16.85 -13.84 -10.89
C SER A 62 -15.43 -14.26 -11.25
N PHE A 63 -14.69 -14.76 -10.26
CA PHE A 63 -13.32 -15.23 -10.48
C PHE A 63 -13.26 -16.35 -11.51
N ILE A 64 -14.28 -17.22 -11.60
CA ILE A 64 -14.31 -18.27 -12.62
C ILE A 64 -14.41 -17.69 -14.04
N ASP A 65 -15.20 -16.63 -14.23
CA ASP A 65 -15.35 -15.97 -15.53
C ASP A 65 -14.06 -15.26 -15.92
N TYR A 66 -13.41 -14.60 -14.96
CA TYR A 66 -12.09 -14.00 -15.14
C TYR A 66 -11.03 -15.03 -15.59
N LEU A 67 -10.97 -16.20 -14.92
CA LEU A 67 -10.02 -17.25 -15.30
C LEU A 67 -10.35 -17.86 -16.67
N ASN A 68 -11.63 -17.98 -17.03
CA ASN A 68 -12.04 -18.47 -18.35
C ASN A 68 -11.67 -17.47 -19.45
N HIS A 69 -11.88 -16.17 -19.23
CA HIS A 69 -11.39 -15.11 -20.11
C HIS A 69 -9.89 -15.26 -20.32
N TRP A 70 -9.11 -15.32 -19.24
CA TRP A 70 -7.66 -15.46 -19.32
C TRP A 70 -7.22 -16.73 -20.08
N LYS A 71 -7.86 -17.89 -19.86
CA LYS A 71 -7.55 -19.11 -20.63
C LYS A 71 -7.81 -18.92 -22.12
N ASN A 72 -8.92 -18.28 -22.49
CA ASN A 72 -9.26 -18.02 -23.89
C ASN A 72 -8.20 -17.12 -24.55
N LEU A 73 -7.70 -16.10 -23.84
CA LEU A 73 -6.59 -15.25 -24.34
C LEU A 73 -5.36 -16.07 -24.71
N ILE A 74 -5.01 -17.07 -23.90
CA ILE A 74 -3.85 -17.93 -24.13
C ILE A 74 -4.06 -18.82 -25.36
N GLN A 75 -5.29 -19.30 -25.57
CA GLN A 75 -5.62 -20.21 -26.66
C GLN A 75 -5.84 -19.50 -28.00
N THR A 76 -6.38 -18.28 -27.97
CA THR A 76 -6.75 -17.49 -29.17
C THR A 76 -6.28 -16.04 -29.06
N PRO A 77 -4.97 -15.77 -29.19
CA PRO A 77 -4.38 -14.44 -29.00
C PRO A 77 -4.73 -13.42 -30.11
N GLU A 78 -5.30 -13.85 -31.23
CA GLU A 78 -5.61 -12.98 -32.39
C GLU A 78 -6.96 -12.23 -32.28
N ILE A 79 -7.78 -12.54 -31.29
CA ILE A 79 -9.03 -11.81 -31.04
C ILE A 79 -8.70 -10.58 -30.19
N SER A 80 -9.17 -9.39 -30.62
CA SER A 80 -9.15 -8.15 -29.83
C SER A 80 -9.98 -8.33 -28.57
N SER A 81 -9.39 -8.97 -27.57
CA SER A 81 -9.97 -9.28 -26.29
C SER A 81 -9.55 -8.24 -25.26
N GLU A 82 -10.47 -7.85 -24.40
CA GLU A 82 -10.22 -6.88 -23.33
C GLU A 82 -9.01 -7.27 -22.47
N ASN A 83 -8.09 -6.32 -22.27
CA ASN A 83 -6.92 -6.50 -21.42
C ASN A 83 -7.30 -6.35 -19.94
N LEU A 84 -7.92 -7.39 -19.40
CA LEU A 84 -8.44 -7.44 -18.04
C LEU A 84 -7.36 -7.82 -17.03
N TYR A 85 -7.25 -7.04 -15.95
CA TYR A 85 -6.28 -7.27 -14.88
C TYR A 85 -6.98 -7.32 -13.51
N LEU A 86 -7.05 -8.51 -12.91
CA LEU A 86 -7.50 -8.66 -11.53
C LEU A 86 -6.49 -7.97 -10.59
N LYS A 87 -6.96 -6.94 -9.89
CA LYS A 87 -6.17 -6.15 -8.95
C LYS A 87 -7.01 -5.73 -7.76
N ASP A 88 -6.34 -5.55 -6.63
CA ASP A 88 -6.90 -5.09 -5.36
C ASP A 88 -7.85 -6.11 -4.72
N TRP A 89 -7.65 -7.39 -5.01
CA TRP A 89 -8.40 -8.46 -4.35
C TRP A 89 -7.86 -8.68 -2.94
N HIS A 90 -8.68 -8.37 -1.94
CA HIS A 90 -8.44 -8.60 -0.51
C HIS A 90 -8.53 -10.09 -0.15
N PHE A 91 -7.67 -10.90 -0.77
CA PHE A 91 -7.70 -12.36 -0.69
C PHE A 91 -7.48 -12.86 0.75
N GLN A 92 -6.60 -12.21 1.52
CA GLN A 92 -6.34 -12.62 2.91
C GLN A 92 -7.58 -12.43 3.79
N ARG A 93 -8.31 -11.33 3.63
CA ARG A 93 -9.59 -11.11 4.30
C ARG A 93 -10.64 -12.14 3.92
N GLU A 94 -10.74 -12.49 2.64
CA GLU A 94 -11.75 -13.46 2.17
C GLU A 94 -11.42 -14.90 2.58
N TYR A 95 -10.13 -15.26 2.56
CA TYR A 95 -9.64 -16.61 2.86
C TYR A 95 -8.58 -16.64 3.98
N PRO A 96 -8.90 -16.19 5.21
CA PRO A 96 -7.92 -16.03 6.29
C PRO A 96 -7.27 -17.36 6.70
N SER A 97 -8.03 -18.46 6.64
CA SER A 97 -7.54 -19.80 7.00
C SER A 97 -6.70 -20.48 5.91
N TYR A 98 -6.62 -19.91 4.70
CA TYR A 98 -5.87 -20.55 3.62
C TYR A 98 -4.35 -20.41 3.79
N GLU A 99 -3.90 -19.33 4.44
CA GLU A 99 -2.49 -18.99 4.69
C GLU A 99 -1.63 -19.05 3.42
N ALA A 100 -2.01 -18.26 2.41
CA ALA A 100 -1.31 -18.25 1.11
C ALA A 100 0.21 -17.95 1.24
N TYR A 101 0.60 -17.16 2.23
CA TYR A 101 1.97 -16.75 2.50
C TYR A 101 2.13 -16.35 3.97
N LYS A 102 3.38 -16.09 4.37
CA LYS A 102 3.73 -15.41 5.62
C LYS A 102 4.45 -14.11 5.28
N THR A 103 4.12 -13.03 5.98
CA THR A 103 4.79 -11.75 5.80
C THR A 103 6.30 -11.92 6.02
N PRO A 104 7.16 -11.49 5.07
CA PRO A 104 8.60 -11.55 5.23
C PRO A 104 9.08 -10.79 6.47
N LYS A 105 10.21 -11.23 7.06
CA LYS A 105 10.63 -10.74 8.37
C LYS A 105 10.86 -9.23 8.48
N TYR A 106 11.21 -8.63 7.35
CA TYR A 106 11.53 -7.22 7.18
C TYR A 106 10.29 -6.31 7.26
N PHE A 107 9.09 -6.88 7.09
CA PHE A 107 7.83 -6.14 6.94
C PHE A 107 6.80 -6.43 8.06
N HIS A 108 7.25 -7.01 9.18
CA HIS A 108 6.33 -7.40 10.27
C HIS A 108 5.76 -6.23 11.09
N SER A 109 6.47 -5.11 11.17
CA SER A 109 6.02 -3.93 11.92
C SER A 109 5.00 -3.18 11.07
N ASP A 110 3.76 -3.65 10.96
CA ASP A 110 2.79 -3.18 9.97
C ASP A 110 1.63 -2.43 10.65
N TRP A 111 1.86 -1.16 11.00
CA TRP A 111 0.88 -0.39 11.77
C TRP A 111 -0.43 -0.19 11.02
N LEU A 112 -0.38 -0.08 9.69
CA LEU A 112 -1.56 0.09 8.84
C LEU A 112 -2.47 -1.13 8.95
N ASN A 113 -1.94 -2.32 8.71
CA ASN A 113 -2.74 -3.54 8.77
C ASN A 113 -3.09 -3.93 10.21
N GLU A 114 -2.21 -3.69 11.20
CA GLU A 114 -2.53 -3.88 12.62
C GLU A 114 -3.75 -3.05 13.05
N TYR A 115 -3.90 -1.83 12.51
CA TYR A 115 -5.04 -0.97 12.77
C TYR A 115 -6.30 -1.45 12.03
N HIS A 116 -6.22 -1.71 10.73
CA HIS A 116 -7.40 -2.07 9.92
C HIS A 116 -7.93 -3.48 10.15
N GLU A 117 -7.15 -4.40 10.75
CA GLU A 117 -7.67 -5.69 11.21
C GLU A 117 -8.88 -5.54 12.16
N ARG A 118 -8.95 -4.46 12.94
CA ARG A 118 -10.10 -4.17 13.83
C ARG A 118 -11.37 -3.78 13.07
N GLU A 119 -11.21 -3.31 11.83
CA GLU A 119 -12.27 -2.82 10.93
C GLU A 119 -12.65 -3.90 9.89
N ASN A 120 -12.10 -5.11 10.01
CA ASN A 120 -12.23 -6.18 9.03
C ASN A 120 -11.83 -5.71 7.61
N ASP A 121 -10.73 -4.96 7.55
CA ASP A 121 -10.13 -4.48 6.31
C ASP A 121 -8.63 -4.76 6.28
N ASP A 122 -8.04 -4.74 5.08
CA ASP A 122 -6.61 -4.92 4.90
C ASP A 122 -6.09 -4.12 3.71
N TYR A 123 -4.78 -3.88 3.69
CA TYR A 123 -4.06 -3.34 2.55
C TYR A 123 -3.14 -4.42 1.99
N LYS A 124 -3.71 -5.62 1.81
CA LYS A 124 -3.03 -6.85 1.39
C LYS A 124 -3.74 -7.43 0.17
N PHE A 125 -3.14 -7.22 -0.99
CA PHE A 125 -3.81 -7.46 -2.26
C PHE A 125 -3.19 -8.62 -3.04
N VAL A 126 -4.03 -9.40 -3.71
CA VAL A 126 -3.61 -10.35 -4.74
C VAL A 126 -3.89 -9.73 -6.10
N TYR A 127 -2.86 -9.69 -6.95
CA TYR A 127 -2.97 -9.27 -8.34
C TYR A 127 -2.71 -10.47 -9.25
N MET A 128 -3.53 -10.62 -10.29
CA MET A 128 -3.42 -11.72 -11.24
C MET A 128 -3.72 -11.21 -12.64
N GLY A 129 -2.87 -11.43 -13.62
CA GLY A 129 -3.11 -10.89 -14.95
C GLY A 129 -2.38 -11.59 -16.10
N PRO A 130 -2.99 -11.64 -17.30
CA PRO A 130 -2.31 -12.07 -18.50
C PRO A 130 -1.12 -11.17 -18.84
N LYS A 131 -0.20 -11.71 -19.65
CA LYS A 131 0.87 -10.93 -20.27
C LYS A 131 0.27 -9.71 -20.99
N GLY A 132 0.85 -8.53 -20.77
CA GLY A 132 0.41 -7.27 -21.35
C GLY A 132 -0.50 -6.44 -20.43
N THR A 133 -0.99 -7.00 -19.32
CA THR A 133 -1.64 -6.20 -18.27
C THR A 133 -0.63 -5.33 -17.54
N TRP A 134 -1.07 -4.17 -17.04
CA TRP A 134 -0.17 -3.18 -16.47
C TRP A 134 -0.87 -2.25 -15.49
N THR A 135 -0.10 -1.52 -14.71
CA THR A 135 -0.59 -0.48 -13.78
C THR A 135 0.06 0.85 -14.14
N PRO A 136 -0.72 1.96 -14.25
CA PRO A 136 -0.21 3.29 -14.56
C PRO A 136 0.85 3.80 -13.59
N LEU A 137 1.56 4.85 -14.00
CA LEU A 137 2.52 5.51 -13.11
C LEU A 137 1.78 6.10 -11.91
N HIS A 138 2.22 5.76 -10.70
CA HIS A 138 1.58 6.22 -9.46
C HIS A 138 2.58 6.21 -8.30
N VAL A 139 2.15 6.76 -7.17
CA VAL A 139 2.76 6.55 -5.85
C VAL A 139 1.74 5.82 -4.98
N ASP A 140 2.22 4.97 -4.09
CA ASP A 140 1.37 4.26 -3.14
C ASP A 140 0.60 5.20 -2.20
N VAL A 141 -0.60 4.76 -1.80
CA VAL A 141 -1.51 5.52 -0.93
C VAL A 141 -0.88 5.87 0.42
N PHE A 142 -1.34 6.95 1.04
CA PHE A 142 -0.90 7.47 2.34
C PHE A 142 0.59 7.86 2.45
N GLY A 143 1.36 7.81 1.37
CA GLY A 143 2.82 7.84 1.49
C GLY A 143 3.38 6.59 2.19
N SER A 144 2.64 5.48 2.14
CA SER A 144 3.05 4.18 2.68
C SER A 144 4.31 3.64 1.98
N TYR A 145 4.93 2.65 2.62
CA TYR A 145 5.76 1.70 1.90
C TYR A 145 4.88 0.71 1.16
N SER A 146 5.46 0.03 0.17
CA SER A 146 4.86 -1.16 -0.43
C SER A 146 5.88 -2.26 -0.62
N TRP A 147 5.38 -3.49 -0.68
CA TRP A 147 6.16 -4.60 -1.21
C TRP A 147 5.31 -5.47 -2.12
N SER A 148 5.92 -6.01 -3.17
CA SER A 148 5.28 -6.91 -4.13
C SER A 148 6.10 -8.18 -4.27
N ALA A 149 5.54 -9.32 -3.85
CA ALA A 149 6.10 -10.65 -4.03
C ALA A 149 5.51 -11.30 -5.27
N ASN A 150 6.36 -11.61 -6.25
CA ASN A 150 5.91 -12.18 -7.51
C ASN A 150 5.81 -13.70 -7.40
N VAL A 151 4.62 -14.29 -7.47
CA VAL A 151 4.41 -15.73 -7.29
C VAL A 151 4.85 -16.49 -8.56
N CYS A 152 4.39 -16.05 -9.73
CA CYS A 152 4.79 -16.56 -11.05
C CYS A 152 4.78 -15.46 -12.12
N GLY A 153 5.34 -15.76 -13.29
CA GLY A 153 5.54 -14.79 -14.36
C GLY A 153 6.66 -13.79 -14.05
N ARG A 154 6.82 -12.79 -14.91
CA ARG A 154 7.79 -11.71 -14.73
C ARG A 154 7.10 -10.35 -14.84
N LYS A 155 7.58 -9.41 -14.04
CA LYS A 155 7.13 -8.01 -14.07
C LYS A 155 8.26 -7.09 -14.46
N LYS A 156 7.96 -6.11 -15.30
CA LYS A 156 8.86 -4.99 -15.61
C LYS A 156 8.42 -3.78 -14.79
N TRP A 157 9.33 -3.26 -13.99
CA TRP A 157 9.14 -2.09 -13.15
C TRP A 157 9.94 -0.91 -13.70
N TRP A 158 9.29 0.24 -13.75
CA TRP A 158 9.92 1.55 -13.88
C TRP A 158 9.77 2.25 -12.54
N MET A 159 10.85 2.66 -11.90
CA MET A 159 10.82 3.30 -10.58
C MET A 159 11.61 4.61 -10.60
N PHE A 160 10.96 5.71 -10.21
CA PHE A 160 11.56 7.04 -10.16
C PHE A 160 11.60 7.54 -8.71
N PRO A 161 12.71 8.14 -8.30
CA PRO A 161 12.84 8.67 -6.95
C PRO A 161 11.95 9.92 -6.78
N PRO A 162 11.45 10.21 -5.57
CA PRO A 162 10.51 11.31 -5.31
C PRO A 162 11.00 12.68 -5.81
N GLU A 163 12.32 12.92 -5.77
CA GLU A 163 12.96 14.17 -6.18
C GLU A 163 12.80 14.47 -7.67
N HIS A 164 12.41 13.48 -8.47
CA HIS A 164 12.20 13.57 -9.91
C HIS A 164 10.73 13.75 -10.31
N GLU A 165 9.80 13.88 -9.37
CA GLU A 165 8.35 14.03 -9.64
C GLU A 165 8.04 15.12 -10.68
N LYS A 166 8.74 16.26 -10.62
CA LYS A 166 8.53 17.38 -11.57
C LYS A 166 8.73 16.99 -13.04
N PHE A 167 9.50 15.95 -13.32
CA PHE A 167 9.74 15.43 -14.67
C PHE A 167 8.70 14.40 -15.11
N LEU A 168 7.82 14.00 -14.20
CA LEU A 168 6.76 13.01 -14.40
C LEU A 168 5.40 13.68 -14.56
N LYS A 169 5.34 15.02 -14.63
CA LYS A 169 4.11 15.78 -14.81
C LYS A 169 3.99 16.30 -16.24
N ASP A 170 2.76 16.36 -16.73
CA ASP A 170 2.41 16.97 -18.01
C ASP A 170 2.31 18.51 -17.91
N GLU A 171 1.98 19.17 -19.02
CA GLU A 171 1.84 20.63 -19.10
C GLU A 171 0.71 21.17 -18.21
N THR A 172 -0.20 20.31 -17.77
CA THR A 172 -1.30 20.64 -16.83
C THR A 172 -0.95 20.34 -15.37
N ASN A 173 0.32 20.03 -15.09
CA ASN A 173 0.84 19.66 -13.78
C ASN A 173 0.22 18.36 -13.21
N LYS A 174 -0.33 17.49 -14.07
CA LYS A 174 -0.84 16.17 -13.71
C LYS A 174 0.21 15.11 -13.95
N LEU A 175 0.25 14.08 -13.10
CA LEU A 175 1.13 12.93 -13.31
C LEU A 175 0.80 12.26 -14.65
N ILE A 176 1.83 11.96 -15.44
CA ILE A 176 1.67 11.23 -16.70
C ILE A 176 1.12 9.83 -16.46
N TYR A 177 0.41 9.29 -17.44
CA TYR A 177 -0.21 7.98 -17.34
C TYR A 177 0.78 6.86 -17.72
N LEU A 178 1.51 7.07 -18.82
CA LEU A 178 2.51 6.15 -19.34
C LEU A 178 3.92 6.75 -19.29
N VAL A 179 4.89 5.98 -18.78
CA VAL A 179 6.32 6.37 -18.81
C VAL A 179 6.83 6.54 -20.25
N GLU A 180 6.21 5.85 -21.19
CA GLU A 180 6.56 5.91 -22.61
C GLU A 180 6.00 7.16 -23.32
N ASP A 181 5.13 7.94 -22.66
CA ASP A 181 4.65 9.22 -23.19
C ASP A 181 5.78 10.27 -23.25
N GLY A 182 5.64 11.22 -24.19
CA GLY A 182 6.73 12.03 -24.75
C GLY A 182 7.56 12.90 -23.78
N SER A 183 7.11 13.17 -22.56
CA SER A 183 7.89 13.93 -21.56
C SER A 183 8.81 13.03 -20.73
N ALA A 184 8.34 11.89 -20.21
CA ALA A 184 9.16 10.98 -19.38
C ALA A 184 10.05 10.03 -20.18
N SER A 185 9.74 9.76 -21.45
CA SER A 185 10.65 9.02 -22.34
C SER A 185 12.04 9.68 -22.44
N LYS A 186 12.11 11.01 -22.28
CA LYS A 186 13.35 11.80 -22.23
C LYS A 186 14.10 11.72 -20.90
N HIS A 187 13.48 11.11 -19.89
CA HIS A 187 13.97 11.02 -18.52
C HIS A 187 14.14 9.58 -18.04
N ARG A 188 14.22 8.61 -18.97
CA ARG A 188 14.50 7.20 -18.64
C ARG A 188 15.81 7.01 -17.90
N ASP A 189 16.80 7.86 -18.14
CA ASP A 189 18.10 7.85 -17.44
C ASP A 189 17.98 8.14 -15.93
N LEU A 190 16.84 8.69 -15.50
CA LEU A 190 16.53 9.01 -14.11
C LEU A 190 15.74 7.90 -13.40
N CYS A 191 15.51 6.78 -14.07
CA CYS A 191 14.65 5.68 -13.65
C CYS A 191 15.48 4.44 -13.32
N LEU A 192 15.03 3.66 -12.34
CA LEU A 192 15.44 2.28 -12.16
C LEU A 192 14.50 1.38 -12.97
N GLU A 193 15.07 0.67 -13.95
CA GLU A 193 14.37 -0.40 -14.68
C GLU A 193 14.71 -1.75 -14.04
N VAL A 194 13.69 -2.48 -13.60
CA VAL A 194 13.87 -3.78 -12.92
C VAL A 194 12.97 -4.83 -13.56
N ILE A 195 13.54 -5.99 -13.90
CA ILE A 195 12.77 -7.20 -14.19
C ILE A 195 12.69 -8.03 -12.92
N GLN A 196 11.49 -8.17 -12.38
CA GLN A 196 11.21 -8.99 -11.22
C GLN A 196 10.92 -10.42 -11.63
N GLU A 197 11.71 -11.36 -11.12
CA GLU A 197 11.60 -12.78 -11.43
C GLU A 197 10.64 -13.52 -10.48
N PRO A 198 10.18 -14.74 -10.83
CA PRO A 198 9.35 -15.55 -9.94
C PRO A 198 9.99 -15.79 -8.57
N GLY A 199 9.31 -15.34 -7.53
CA GLY A 199 9.61 -15.53 -6.11
C GLY A 199 10.29 -14.33 -5.49
N GLU A 200 10.77 -13.39 -6.30
CA GLU A 200 11.40 -12.18 -5.78
C GLU A 200 10.38 -11.24 -5.16
N VAL A 201 10.81 -10.49 -4.15
CA VAL A 201 10.01 -9.45 -3.50
C VAL A 201 10.67 -8.10 -3.76
N ILE A 202 9.96 -7.18 -4.41
CA ILE A 202 10.38 -5.79 -4.53
C ILE A 202 9.85 -5.00 -3.35
N PHE A 203 10.72 -4.25 -2.69
CA PHE A 203 10.34 -3.20 -1.74
C PHE A 203 10.28 -1.85 -2.47
N VAL A 204 9.16 -1.15 -2.30
CA VAL A 204 8.91 0.20 -2.83
C VAL A 204 8.90 1.18 -1.65
N PRO A 205 9.88 2.10 -1.58
CA PRO A 205 9.92 3.08 -0.50
C PRO A 205 8.86 4.18 -0.69
N SER A 206 8.49 4.85 0.41
CA SER A 206 7.56 5.97 0.40
C SER A 206 7.95 7.04 -0.63
N GLY A 207 6.96 7.51 -1.41
CA GLY A 207 7.12 8.57 -2.40
C GLY A 207 7.69 8.13 -3.74
N TRP A 208 8.10 6.87 -3.91
CA TRP A 208 8.66 6.41 -5.18
C TRP A 208 7.56 6.21 -6.22
N HIS A 209 7.66 6.98 -7.32
CA HIS A 209 6.78 6.80 -8.46
C HIS A 209 7.13 5.51 -9.17
N HIS A 210 6.15 4.70 -9.51
CA HIS A 210 6.40 3.46 -10.22
C HIS A 210 5.29 3.05 -11.19
N GLN A 211 5.69 2.38 -12.25
CA GLN A 211 4.83 1.78 -13.27
C GLN A 211 5.23 0.32 -13.44
N VAL A 212 4.23 -0.56 -13.59
CA VAL A 212 4.46 -2.01 -13.61
C VAL A 212 3.75 -2.66 -14.78
N TRP A 213 4.48 -3.48 -15.54
CA TRP A 213 3.97 -4.29 -16.65
C TRP A 213 4.15 -5.77 -16.35
N ASN A 214 3.11 -6.57 -16.56
CA ASN A 214 3.20 -8.02 -16.56
C ASN A 214 3.72 -8.46 -17.94
N ILE A 215 5.00 -8.83 -18.02
CA ILE A 215 5.63 -9.25 -19.29
C ILE A 215 5.45 -10.75 -19.58
N ASP A 216 4.93 -11.51 -18.60
CA ASP A 216 4.37 -12.85 -18.72
C ASP A 216 3.03 -12.95 -17.98
N HIS A 217 2.38 -14.12 -18.04
CA HIS A 217 1.23 -14.45 -17.19
C HIS A 217 1.63 -14.47 -15.71
N THR A 218 1.03 -13.58 -14.92
CA THR A 218 1.61 -13.19 -13.64
C THR A 218 0.59 -13.28 -12.51
N ILE A 219 1.05 -13.76 -11.36
CA ILE A 219 0.33 -13.68 -10.07
C ILE A 219 1.29 -13.05 -9.06
N SER A 220 0.84 -12.07 -8.29
CA SER A 220 1.61 -11.47 -7.21
C SER A 220 0.78 -11.19 -5.97
N ILE A 221 1.48 -11.05 -4.85
CA ILE A 221 0.94 -10.61 -3.56
C ILE A 221 1.59 -9.28 -3.24
N ASN A 222 0.78 -8.30 -2.86
CA ASN A 222 1.15 -6.91 -2.69
C ASN A 222 0.67 -6.41 -1.32
N HIS A 223 1.49 -5.63 -0.63
CA HIS A 223 1.08 -4.97 0.61
C HIS A 223 1.43 -3.50 0.56
N ASN A 224 0.54 -2.67 1.06
CA ASN A 224 0.92 -1.36 1.58
C ASN A 224 1.05 -1.44 3.09
N TRP A 225 2.07 -0.77 3.63
CA TRP A 225 2.29 -0.71 5.07
C TRP A 225 3.08 0.54 5.47
N PHE A 226 2.99 0.93 6.72
CA PHE A 226 3.85 1.95 7.31
C PHE A 226 4.09 1.64 8.78
N ASN A 227 5.10 2.30 9.35
CA ASN A 227 5.48 2.12 10.74
C ASN A 227 6.25 3.33 11.27
N ALA A 228 6.88 3.17 12.44
CA ALA A 228 7.74 4.18 13.06
C ALA A 228 8.76 4.83 12.10
N CYS A 229 9.28 4.10 11.11
CA CYS A 229 10.31 4.59 10.21
C CYS A 229 9.81 5.65 9.21
N ASN A 230 8.54 5.61 8.79
CA ASN A 230 7.97 6.57 7.82
C ASN A 230 6.70 7.28 8.31
N ILE A 231 6.23 7.06 9.53
CA ILE A 231 4.98 7.68 10.02
C ILE A 231 5.00 9.22 9.95
N LEU A 232 6.16 9.86 10.07
CA LEU A 232 6.30 11.31 9.88
C LEU A 232 6.03 11.73 8.42
N TYR A 233 6.45 10.92 7.45
CA TYR A 233 6.16 11.15 6.03
C TYR A 233 4.68 10.90 5.72
N VAL A 234 4.08 9.86 6.30
CA VAL A 234 2.63 9.60 6.21
C VAL A 234 1.83 10.79 6.74
N TRP A 235 2.20 11.33 7.92
CA TRP A 235 1.60 12.57 8.45
C TRP A 235 1.79 13.75 7.49
N HIS A 236 2.98 13.91 6.92
CA HIS A 236 3.25 14.98 5.95
C HIS A 236 2.32 14.88 4.73
N CYS A 237 2.18 13.70 4.12
CA CYS A 237 1.28 13.48 3.00
C CYS A 237 -0.18 13.80 3.35
N LEU A 238 -0.65 13.33 4.51
CA LEU A 238 -2.00 13.61 5.02
C LEU A 238 -2.22 15.12 5.22
N ASN A 239 -1.27 15.82 5.82
CA ASN A 239 -1.36 17.25 6.08
C ASN A 239 -1.30 18.08 4.78
N VAL A 240 -0.54 17.64 3.76
CA VAL A 240 -0.56 18.28 2.43
C VAL A 240 -1.92 18.09 1.78
N ALA A 241 -2.44 16.86 1.75
CA ALA A 241 -3.77 16.57 1.19
C ALA A 241 -4.88 17.35 1.91
N ALA A 242 -4.79 17.50 3.23
CA ALA A 242 -5.70 18.32 4.02
C ALA A 242 -5.71 19.79 3.59
N LEU A 243 -4.53 20.39 3.38
CA LEU A 243 -4.40 21.77 2.93
C LEU A 243 -4.91 21.97 1.50
N ASP A 244 -4.69 20.99 0.63
CA ASP A 244 -5.21 21.02 -0.74
C ASP A 244 -6.74 20.97 -0.74
N VAL A 245 -7.35 20.05 0.03
CA VAL A 245 -8.81 19.98 0.21
C VAL A 245 -9.35 21.28 0.78
N GLU A 246 -8.75 21.81 1.86
CA GLU A 246 -9.19 23.07 2.48
C GLU A 246 -9.18 24.24 1.47
N LYS A 247 -8.16 24.28 0.61
CA LYS A 247 -8.02 25.28 -0.44
C LYS A 247 -9.06 25.09 -1.55
N GLU A 248 -9.34 23.86 -1.98
CA GLU A 248 -10.30 23.59 -3.06
C GLU A 248 -11.73 23.95 -2.68
N ILE A 249 -12.10 23.79 -1.41
CA ILE A 249 -13.46 24.07 -0.94
C ILE A 249 -13.56 25.40 -0.18
N SER A 250 -12.53 26.25 -0.22
CA SER A 250 -12.48 27.51 0.54
C SER A 250 -13.68 28.42 0.34
N ASP A 251 -14.29 28.36 -0.85
CA ASP A 251 -15.46 29.16 -1.23
C ASP A 251 -16.75 28.68 -0.55
N CYS A 252 -16.73 27.50 0.07
CA CYS A 252 -17.83 26.92 0.85
C CYS A 252 -17.72 27.19 2.36
N LYS A 253 -16.78 28.04 2.81
CA LYS A 253 -16.49 28.35 4.23
C LYS A 253 -17.56 29.23 4.92
N THR A 254 -18.83 29.01 4.59
CA THR A 254 -19.98 29.73 5.15
C THR A 254 -20.91 28.82 5.96
N SER A 255 -20.63 27.52 6.02
CA SER A 255 -21.39 26.54 6.82
C SER A 255 -20.84 26.46 8.25
N ASP A 256 -21.74 26.35 9.23
CA ASP A 256 -21.38 26.11 10.64
C ASP A 256 -20.66 24.75 10.84
N ASP A 257 -20.76 23.85 9.85
CA ASP A 257 -20.18 22.49 9.83
C ASP A 257 -18.89 22.38 8.99
N TRP A 258 -18.24 23.51 8.69
CA TRP A 258 -17.03 23.57 7.86
C TRP A 258 -15.98 22.52 8.22
N GLU A 259 -15.65 22.37 9.51
CA GLU A 259 -14.65 21.43 10.01
C GLU A 259 -14.99 19.96 9.72
N GLU A 260 -16.27 19.61 9.78
CA GLU A 260 -16.74 18.25 9.52
C GLU A 260 -16.75 17.96 8.01
N GLN A 261 -17.21 18.92 7.21
CA GLN A 261 -17.30 18.77 5.76
C GLN A 261 -15.94 18.52 5.10
N TRP A 262 -14.91 19.29 5.49
CA TRP A 262 -13.59 19.10 4.88
C TRP A 262 -12.90 17.81 5.36
N GLN A 263 -13.12 17.37 6.60
CA GLN A 263 -12.61 16.07 7.09
C GLN A 263 -13.26 14.88 6.37
N ILE A 264 -14.54 14.98 6.00
CA ILE A 264 -15.23 13.98 5.18
C ILE A 264 -14.60 13.93 3.78
N ILE A 265 -14.41 15.09 3.13
CA ILE A 265 -13.83 15.16 1.79
C ILE A 265 -12.38 14.64 1.80
N LEU A 266 -11.59 15.01 2.81
CA LEU A 266 -10.25 14.48 3.00
C LEU A 266 -10.26 12.96 3.13
N LYS A 267 -11.19 12.40 3.91
CA LYS A 267 -11.30 10.94 4.05
C LYS A 267 -11.61 10.26 2.72
N VAL A 268 -12.52 10.82 1.92
CA VAL A 268 -12.87 10.27 0.59
C VAL A 268 -11.68 10.36 -0.38
N HIS A 269 -10.95 11.48 -0.38
CA HIS A 269 -9.86 11.72 -1.33
C HIS A 269 -8.56 10.99 -0.94
N HIS A 270 -8.17 11.03 0.33
CA HIS A 270 -6.90 10.51 0.83
C HIS A 270 -7.02 9.14 1.50
N GLY A 271 -8.23 8.71 1.91
CA GLY A 271 -8.50 7.47 2.65
C GLY A 271 -8.34 7.60 4.18
N PHE A 272 -7.61 8.61 4.63
CA PHE A 272 -7.49 9.00 6.04
C PHE A 272 -7.87 10.46 6.21
N ASN A 273 -8.57 10.78 7.31
CA ASN A 273 -8.65 12.13 7.83
C ASN A 273 -7.82 12.27 9.12
N TYR A 274 -7.77 13.47 9.71
CA TYR A 274 -6.94 13.68 10.90
C TYR A 274 -7.41 12.90 12.12
N ALA A 275 -8.72 12.69 12.27
CA ALA A 275 -9.27 11.91 13.38
C ALA A 275 -8.91 10.42 13.24
N ASP A 276 -9.06 9.85 12.05
CA ASP A 276 -8.67 8.47 11.77
C ASP A 276 -7.17 8.25 12.03
N PHE A 277 -6.32 9.20 11.61
CA PHE A 277 -4.88 9.15 11.87
C PHE A 277 -4.54 9.24 13.36
N TYR A 278 -5.22 10.10 14.12
CA TYR A 278 -5.08 10.13 15.58
C TYR A 278 -5.45 8.78 16.22
N HIS A 279 -6.58 8.19 15.83
CA HIS A 279 -7.02 6.91 16.38
C HIS A 279 -6.07 5.77 16.03
N LEU A 280 -5.40 5.83 14.87
CA LEU A 280 -4.31 4.92 14.54
C LEU A 280 -3.14 5.07 15.53
N LEU A 281 -2.67 6.30 15.76
CA LEU A 281 -1.55 6.55 16.69
C LEU A 281 -1.90 6.11 18.12
N GLU A 282 -3.11 6.42 18.58
CA GLU A 282 -3.63 6.01 19.88
C GLU A 282 -3.68 4.48 20.01
N TYR A 283 -4.24 3.79 19.02
CA TYR A 283 -4.32 2.33 19.00
C TYR A 283 -2.94 1.67 19.07
N ILE A 284 -1.99 2.13 18.25
CA ILE A 284 -0.63 1.59 18.25
C ILE A 284 0.02 1.87 19.60
N PHE A 285 -0.06 3.09 20.13
CA PHE A 285 0.48 3.45 21.44
C PHE A 285 -0.04 2.52 22.55
N GLU A 286 -1.36 2.33 22.64
CA GLU A 286 -1.98 1.47 23.65
C GLU A 286 -1.52 0.01 23.52
N LYS A 287 -1.42 -0.50 22.29
CA LYS A 287 -0.96 -1.86 22.01
C LYS A 287 0.49 -2.06 22.45
N ARG A 288 1.39 -1.12 22.14
CA ARG A 288 2.80 -1.17 22.55
C ARG A 288 2.95 -1.06 24.08
N VAL A 289 2.21 -0.15 24.72
CA VAL A 289 2.22 -0.02 26.20
C VAL A 289 1.70 -1.29 26.87
N LYS A 290 0.64 -1.90 26.33
CA LYS A 290 0.11 -3.17 26.84
C LYS A 290 1.14 -4.29 26.72
N TYR A 291 1.84 -4.38 25.60
CA TYR A 291 2.91 -5.35 25.41
C TYR A 291 4.06 -5.15 26.40
N LEU A 292 4.57 -3.92 26.54
CA LEU A 292 5.65 -3.60 27.48
C LEU A 292 5.29 -3.91 28.93
N LYS A 293 4.02 -3.74 29.33
CA LYS A 293 3.53 -4.13 30.66
C LYS A 293 3.44 -5.65 30.86
N SER A 294 3.40 -6.42 29.78
CA SER A 294 3.28 -7.88 29.82
C SER A 294 4.64 -8.60 29.81
N LEU A 295 5.74 -7.87 29.56
CA LEU A 295 7.08 -8.43 29.58
C LEU A 295 7.54 -8.72 31.01
N ASP A 296 8.15 -9.88 31.21
CA ASP A 296 8.98 -10.16 32.38
C ASP A 296 10.29 -9.38 32.30
N VAL A 297 10.87 -9.04 33.45
CA VAL A 297 11.97 -8.07 33.63
C VAL A 297 13.27 -8.44 32.87
N ASP A 298 13.41 -9.66 32.36
CA ASP A 298 14.67 -10.19 31.83
C ASP A 298 14.78 -10.24 30.29
N ASP A 299 13.80 -9.75 29.50
CA ASP A 299 13.83 -9.79 28.03
C ASP A 299 13.90 -8.42 27.34
N TYR A 300 14.96 -7.67 27.67
CA TYR A 300 15.26 -6.34 27.12
C TYR A 300 15.40 -6.29 25.59
N SER A 301 15.63 -7.44 24.94
CA SER A 301 15.76 -7.53 23.48
C SER A 301 14.45 -7.29 22.73
N LYS A 302 13.31 -7.37 23.44
CA LYS A 302 11.96 -7.18 22.91
C LYS A 302 11.30 -5.86 23.33
N GLU A 303 12.03 -4.98 24.02
CA GLU A 303 11.47 -3.67 24.41
C GLU A 303 11.76 -2.58 23.37
N TRP A 304 12.87 -2.71 22.64
CA TRP A 304 13.40 -1.61 21.83
C TRP A 304 12.48 -1.22 20.67
N GLN A 305 11.80 -2.18 20.03
CA GLN A 305 10.94 -1.91 18.88
C GLN A 305 9.68 -1.15 19.33
N GLU A 306 9.06 -1.58 20.42
CA GLU A 306 7.90 -0.97 21.04
C GLU A 306 8.22 0.42 21.54
N MET A 307 9.39 0.60 22.18
CA MET A 307 9.86 1.92 22.59
C MET A 307 10.15 2.81 21.38
N PHE A 308 10.78 2.29 20.32
CA PHE A 308 11.00 3.03 19.07
C PHE A 308 9.68 3.49 18.45
N ASP A 309 8.67 2.62 18.44
CA ASP A 309 7.32 2.94 18.00
C ASP A 309 6.71 4.09 18.83
N ILE A 310 6.80 4.02 20.17
CA ILE A 310 6.33 5.07 21.08
C ILE A 310 7.05 6.41 20.86
N PHE A 311 8.38 6.39 20.65
CA PHE A 311 9.15 7.59 20.31
C PHE A 311 8.74 8.19 18.96
N ALA A 312 8.44 7.36 17.97
CA ALA A 312 7.94 7.85 16.68
C ALA A 312 6.56 8.53 16.83
N ILE A 313 5.67 7.97 17.65
CA ILE A 313 4.36 8.57 17.97
C ILE A 313 4.54 9.94 18.65
N LYS A 314 5.48 10.08 19.61
CA LYS A 314 5.83 11.39 20.21
C LYS A 314 6.16 12.43 19.15
N ASN A 315 7.06 12.05 18.23
CA ASN A 315 7.55 12.96 17.19
C ASN A 315 6.43 13.40 16.25
N VAL A 316 5.56 12.48 15.84
CA VAL A 316 4.41 12.79 14.98
C VAL A 316 3.41 13.66 15.72
N CYS A 317 3.05 13.34 16.96
CA CYS A 317 2.15 14.16 17.77
C CYS A 317 2.69 15.60 17.92
N SER A 318 4.00 15.76 18.13
CA SER A 318 4.63 17.10 18.15
C SER A 318 4.44 17.84 16.82
N LYS A 319 4.60 17.17 15.67
CA LYS A 319 4.34 17.79 14.36
C LYS A 319 2.87 18.13 14.17
N MET A 320 1.94 17.25 14.57
CA MET A 320 0.51 17.51 14.53
C MET A 320 0.14 18.75 15.35
N LEU A 321 0.68 18.91 16.56
CA LEU A 321 0.40 20.09 17.41
C LEU A 321 0.93 21.41 16.83
N ASN A 322 1.92 21.36 15.95
CA ASN A 322 2.42 22.52 15.22
C ASN A 322 1.62 22.82 13.94
N SER A 323 0.68 21.95 13.54
CA SER A 323 -0.24 22.16 12.41
C SER A 323 -1.56 22.80 12.83
N ASN A 324 -2.34 23.24 11.85
CA ASN A 324 -3.69 23.76 12.07
C ASN A 324 -4.71 22.62 12.30
N LEU A 325 -4.79 22.13 13.55
CA LEU A 325 -5.77 21.11 13.95
C LEU A 325 -7.07 21.73 14.48
N PRO A 326 -8.23 21.10 14.22
CA PRO A 326 -9.47 21.39 14.93
C PRO A 326 -9.30 21.33 16.44
N LEU A 327 -9.93 22.24 17.19
CA LEU A 327 -9.67 22.41 18.64
C LEU A 327 -9.92 21.13 19.45
N LYS A 328 -10.97 20.37 19.11
CA LYS A 328 -11.28 19.09 19.78
C LYS A 328 -10.15 18.07 19.56
N LEU A 329 -9.68 17.95 18.32
CA LEU A 329 -8.61 17.03 17.95
C LEU A 329 -7.27 17.44 18.58
N ARG A 330 -6.96 18.75 18.60
CA ARG A 330 -5.77 19.28 19.26
C ARG A 330 -5.68 18.81 20.72
N LYS A 331 -6.77 18.89 21.48
CA LYS A 331 -6.82 18.43 22.88
C LYS A 331 -6.55 16.93 23.03
N LEU A 332 -7.05 16.12 22.09
CA LEU A 332 -6.80 14.67 22.06
C LEU A 332 -5.33 14.38 21.78
N VAL A 333 -4.72 15.07 20.80
CA VAL A 333 -3.30 14.93 20.48
C VAL A 333 -2.42 15.39 21.65
N GLU A 334 -2.77 16.47 22.34
CA GLU A 334 -2.08 16.93 23.56
C GLU A 334 -2.12 15.86 24.67
N TYR A 335 -3.28 15.24 24.87
CA TYR A 335 -3.45 14.16 25.84
C TYR A 335 -2.60 12.93 25.49
N LEU A 336 -2.62 12.48 24.23
CA LEU A 336 -1.79 11.38 23.77
C LEU A 336 -0.30 11.70 23.91
N PHE A 337 0.12 12.91 23.53
CA PHE A 337 1.50 13.38 23.66
C PHE A 337 1.99 13.32 25.12
N ILE A 338 1.20 13.81 26.08
CA ILE A 338 1.54 13.75 27.51
C ILE A 338 1.66 12.29 27.99
N ASN A 339 0.76 11.41 27.57
CA ASN A 339 0.81 9.99 27.95
C ASN A 339 2.06 9.30 27.40
N VAL A 340 2.43 9.60 26.15
CA VAL A 340 3.66 9.12 25.52
C VAL A 340 4.89 9.60 26.30
N GLU A 341 4.98 10.90 26.64
CA GLU A 341 6.07 11.45 27.45
C GLU A 341 6.22 10.74 28.81
N ASN A 342 5.09 10.46 29.47
CA ASN A 342 5.08 9.77 30.75
C ASN A 342 5.63 8.33 30.65
N VAL A 343 5.38 7.62 29.54
CA VAL A 343 5.91 6.27 29.32
C VAL A 343 7.41 6.33 29.05
N ILE A 344 7.84 7.23 28.16
CA ILE A 344 9.26 7.45 27.84
C ILE A 344 10.05 7.80 29.11
N SER A 345 9.57 8.77 29.90
CA SER A 345 10.25 9.20 31.13
C SER A 345 10.40 8.07 32.16
N LYS A 346 9.43 7.14 32.23
CA LYS A 346 9.53 5.98 33.12
C LYS A 346 10.54 4.94 32.63
N SER A 347 10.75 4.85 31.32
CA SER A 347 11.74 3.93 30.74
C SER A 347 13.17 4.41 30.94
N GLU A 348 13.43 5.72 30.87
CA GLU A 348 14.77 6.30 31.09
C GLU A 348 15.26 6.22 32.54
N ASN A 349 14.35 5.95 33.49
CA ASN A 349 14.63 5.80 34.92
C ASN A 349 14.84 4.33 35.35
N LYS A 350 14.76 3.38 34.41
CA LYS A 350 15.10 1.96 34.62
C LYS A 350 16.44 1.66 33.97
#